data_AF-A0A8T6NE03-F1
#
_entry.id   AF-A0A8T6NE03-F1
#
_cell.length_a   1.000
_cell.length_b   1.000
_cell.length_c   1.000
_cell.angle_alpha   90.00
_cell.angle_beta   90.00
_cell.angle_gamma   90.00
#
_symmetry.space_group_name_H-M   'P 1'
#
loop_
_entity.id
_entity.type
_entity.pdbx_description
1 polymer ?
#
loop_
_entity_poly.entity_id
_entity_poly.type
_entity_poly.pdbx_seq_one_letter_code
_entity_poly.pdbx_strand_id
1 'polypeptide(L)'
;MAQNISEVIQGSTKAAQKEKAAEKTLIRRRVATRRRKKSVLPLQEYDSEDKMRQIHRDLDIENPMFVSLSDAAAKENIRITPKTINDLVNGLLSRGKKKLTAAEARKVVTCAAADMKMSRVDPHEAVGITTAQSIGEPGTQMTMRTFHYAGVATVNVTQGLPRVIEIVDARKVPKTPTMLVYLDENDAKGQPLRTNEKKVQALAAAIETTTTRDIASIDVDVAQRHLNLDLNTSNLRLKKMTGAEVRDKLQRALRLFIQADNEDKPKVLKIIPGVTKEDDLAQLANDPPTYTALLQLEDKVKKLRLKGLPDIIRANVQGPNKDTGEYYIATIGSNLAKVSEFAGVDRGRTYTNNINEIYQYLGVEAARQAIVNEMKDTLEGAGLEVDTRHLITVADVMTSEGEVRAIGRHGVSGTKHSILARSAFEVSVNHLLRAGVIGERDHLRGVTENIIVGQPVALGTGSVDLFYIPEEADA
;
A
#
# COMPACT_ATOMS: atom_id res chain seq x y z
N MET A 1 37.88 65.58 20.74
CA MET A 1 38.34 64.20 21.02
C MET A 1 37.45 63.11 20.44
N ALA A 2 36.13 63.25 20.36
CA ALA A 2 35.26 62.22 19.76
C ALA A 2 35.35 62.12 18.21
N GLN A 3 35.61 63.22 17.50
CA GLN A 3 35.75 63.22 16.03
C GLN A 3 37.06 62.57 15.56
N ASN A 4 38.17 62.78 16.28
CA ASN A 4 39.46 62.17 15.95
C ASN A 4 39.45 60.63 16.09
N ILE A 5 38.61 60.08 16.98
CA ILE A 5 38.48 58.62 17.16
C ILE A 5 37.70 58.00 16.00
N SER A 6 36.69 58.70 15.48
CA SER A 6 35.90 58.27 14.31
C SER A 6 36.74 58.18 13.04
N GLU A 7 37.64 59.14 12.81
CA GLU A 7 38.50 59.16 11.62
C GLU A 7 39.57 58.06 11.64
N VAL A 8 40.11 57.72 12.82
CA VAL A 8 41.09 56.62 12.97
C VAL A 8 40.43 55.25 12.75
N ILE A 9 39.15 55.08 13.13
CA ILE A 9 38.38 53.85 12.89
C ILE A 9 37.98 53.70 11.40
N GLN A 10 37.70 54.80 10.70
CA GLN A 10 37.44 54.78 9.25
C GLN A 10 38.72 54.60 8.42
N GLY A 11 39.87 55.06 8.90
CA GLY A 11 41.17 54.84 8.26
C GLY A 11 41.65 53.38 8.31
N SER A 12 41.45 52.70 9.44
CA SER A 12 41.87 51.29 9.62
C SER A 12 41.01 50.30 8.84
N THR A 13 39.72 50.60 8.61
CA THR A 13 38.81 49.77 7.82
C THR A 13 39.06 49.87 6.31
N LYS A 14 39.52 51.03 5.81
CA LYS A 14 39.91 51.20 4.40
C LYS A 14 41.29 50.64 4.06
N ALA A 15 42.23 50.63 5.00
CA ALA A 15 43.56 50.05 4.80
C ALA A 15 43.56 48.50 4.74
N ALA A 16 42.64 47.84 5.45
CA ALA A 16 42.54 46.38 5.46
C ALA A 16 41.91 45.77 4.19
N GLN A 17 41.31 46.58 3.31
CA GLN A 17 40.65 46.12 2.07
C GLN A 17 41.53 46.23 0.81
N LYS A 18 42.79 46.66 0.93
CA LYS A 18 43.66 46.96 -0.21
C LYS A 18 45.00 46.23 -0.19
N GLU A 19 45.04 44.94 0.14
CA GLU A 19 46.20 44.12 -0.24
C GLU A 19 45.87 42.62 -0.32
N LYS A 20 46.39 41.98 -1.38
CA LYS A 20 46.21 40.58 -1.84
C LYS A 20 45.07 40.32 -2.83
N ALA A 21 45.25 40.88 -4.03
CA ALA A 21 44.86 40.21 -5.26
C ALA A 21 45.68 38.91 -5.42
N ALA A 22 45.18 37.81 -4.87
CA ALA A 22 45.58 36.47 -5.27
C ALA A 22 44.67 36.03 -6.42
N GLU A 23 45.24 35.59 -7.53
CA GLU A 23 44.53 34.93 -8.63
C GLU A 23 43.77 33.72 -8.08
N LYS A 24 42.48 33.93 -7.74
CA LYS A 24 41.56 32.84 -7.50
C LYS A 24 41.08 32.39 -8.86
N THR A 25 41.54 31.22 -9.29
CA THR A 25 40.93 30.43 -10.36
C THR A 25 39.44 30.33 -10.05
N LEU A 26 38.63 31.11 -10.75
CA LEU A 26 37.16 31.06 -10.69
C LEU A 26 36.72 29.74 -11.31
N ILE A 27 36.79 28.66 -10.54
CA ILE A 27 35.98 27.48 -10.82
C ILE A 27 34.54 27.92 -10.59
N ARG A 28 33.89 28.40 -11.67
CA ARG A 28 32.44 28.58 -11.71
C ARG A 28 31.84 27.20 -11.45
N ARG A 29 31.59 26.90 -10.18
CA ARG A 29 30.67 25.83 -9.79
C ARG A 29 29.34 26.28 -10.37
N ARG A 30 28.97 25.76 -11.55
CA ARG A 30 27.58 25.80 -12.01
C ARG A 30 26.80 25.21 -10.84
N VAL A 31 26.12 26.07 -10.10
CA VAL A 31 25.10 25.65 -9.16
C VAL A 31 24.09 24.99 -10.07
N ALA A 32 24.17 23.65 -10.18
CA ALA A 32 23.13 22.88 -10.80
C ALA A 32 21.89 23.24 -9.99
N THR A 33 21.03 24.06 -10.59
CA THR A 33 19.69 24.29 -10.08
C THR A 33 19.11 22.90 -9.93
N ARG A 34 19.07 22.39 -8.70
CA ARG A 34 18.24 21.24 -8.37
C ARG A 34 16.85 21.69 -8.75
N ARG A 35 16.42 21.34 -9.97
CA ARG A 35 15.01 21.38 -10.35
C ARG A 35 14.36 20.57 -9.24
N ARG A 36 13.68 21.23 -8.31
CA ARG A 36 12.66 20.58 -7.50
C ARG A 36 11.74 19.99 -8.56
N LYS A 37 11.86 18.68 -8.80
CA LYS A 37 10.90 17.93 -9.61
C LYS A 37 9.56 18.30 -8.96
N LYS A 38 8.65 18.94 -9.70
CA LYS A 38 7.32 19.25 -9.18
C LYS A 38 6.80 17.94 -8.57
N SER A 39 6.67 17.90 -7.25
CA SER A 39 6.22 16.70 -6.53
C SER A 39 4.74 16.42 -6.76
N VAL A 40 4.06 17.36 -7.42
CA VAL A 40 2.65 17.28 -7.76
C VAL A 40 2.60 17.15 -9.28
N LEU A 41 2.30 15.94 -9.75
CA LEU A 41 1.81 15.75 -11.11
C LEU A 41 0.57 16.63 -11.27
N PRO A 42 0.39 17.33 -12.41
CA PRO A 42 -0.86 18.02 -12.67
C PRO A 42 -2.00 16.98 -12.53
N LEU A 43 -3.12 17.38 -11.93
CA LEU A 43 -4.32 16.54 -11.96
C LEU A 43 -4.58 16.20 -13.43
N GLN A 44 -4.60 14.91 -13.76
CA GLN A 44 -5.06 14.48 -15.07
C GLN A 44 -6.50 14.96 -15.23
N GLU A 45 -6.76 15.64 -16.34
CA GLU A 45 -8.14 15.95 -16.73
C GLU A 45 -8.87 14.62 -16.97
N TYR A 46 -10.13 14.57 -16.55
CA TYR A 46 -10.94 13.37 -16.69
C TYR A 46 -11.24 13.14 -18.18
N ASP A 47 -10.55 12.17 -18.78
CA ASP A 47 -10.81 11.74 -20.15
C ASP A 47 -12.01 10.78 -20.17
N SER A 48 -13.17 11.31 -20.56
CA SER A 48 -14.39 10.54 -20.72
C SER A 48 -14.28 9.46 -21.81
N GLU A 49 -13.49 9.68 -22.85
CA GLU A 49 -13.38 8.74 -23.98
C GLU A 49 -12.60 7.50 -23.58
N ASP A 50 -11.45 7.70 -22.91
CA ASP A 50 -10.65 6.57 -22.39
C ASP A 50 -11.42 5.78 -21.33
N LYS A 51 -12.25 6.46 -20.51
CA LYS A 51 -13.12 5.76 -19.56
C LYS A 51 -14.19 4.92 -20.25
N MET A 52 -14.80 5.44 -21.31
CA MET A 52 -15.77 4.68 -22.09
C MET A 52 -15.12 3.49 -22.80
N ARG A 53 -13.92 3.64 -23.37
CA ARG A 53 -13.13 2.51 -23.90
C ARG A 53 -12.84 1.45 -22.83
N GLN A 54 -12.52 1.88 -21.61
CA GLN A 54 -12.33 0.95 -20.49
C GLN A 54 -13.61 0.20 -20.13
N ILE A 55 -14.76 0.86 -20.11
CA ILE A 55 -16.07 0.24 -19.85
C ILE A 55 -16.44 -0.76 -20.96
N HIS A 56 -16.05 -0.47 -22.19
CA HIS A 56 -16.33 -1.27 -23.38
C HIS A 56 -15.30 -2.37 -23.66
N ARG A 57 -14.22 -2.47 -22.88
CA ARG A 57 -13.06 -3.36 -23.14
C ARG A 57 -13.44 -4.84 -23.29
N ASP A 58 -14.51 -5.27 -22.63
CA ASP A 58 -14.97 -6.66 -22.59
C ASP A 58 -16.39 -6.84 -23.17
N LEU A 59 -16.87 -5.90 -24.00
CA LEU A 59 -18.24 -5.91 -24.56
C LEU A 59 -18.21 -6.15 -26.07
N ASP A 60 -19.02 -7.11 -26.54
CA ASP A 60 -19.26 -7.35 -27.97
C ASP A 60 -20.27 -6.33 -28.52
N ILE A 61 -19.83 -5.08 -28.67
CA ILE A 61 -20.66 -3.94 -29.13
C ILE A 61 -21.18 -4.17 -30.56
N GLU A 62 -20.45 -4.95 -31.36
CA GLU A 62 -20.80 -5.26 -32.76
C GLU A 62 -21.91 -6.31 -32.90
N ASN A 63 -22.31 -6.96 -31.80
CA ASN A 63 -23.36 -7.98 -31.88
C ASN A 63 -24.70 -7.33 -32.28
N PRO A 64 -25.38 -7.81 -33.35
CA PRO A 64 -26.67 -7.27 -33.79
C PRO A 64 -27.73 -7.23 -32.67
N MET A 65 -27.64 -8.14 -31.70
CA MET A 65 -28.53 -8.20 -30.54
C MET A 65 -28.27 -7.02 -29.59
N PHE A 66 -27.01 -6.68 -29.36
CA PHE A 66 -26.61 -5.57 -28.49
C PHE A 66 -27.12 -4.24 -29.04
N VAL A 67 -26.96 -4.01 -30.35
CA VAL A 67 -27.47 -2.82 -31.03
C VAL A 67 -29.00 -2.74 -30.92
N SER A 68 -29.71 -3.85 -31.18
CA SER A 68 -31.17 -3.87 -31.11
C SER A 68 -31.73 -3.58 -29.70
N LEU A 69 -31.04 -4.06 -28.65
CA LEU A 69 -31.41 -3.82 -27.26
C LEU A 69 -31.03 -2.42 -26.79
N SER A 70 -29.89 -1.89 -27.25
CA SER A 70 -29.46 -0.51 -26.97
C SER A 70 -30.42 0.50 -27.60
N ASP A 71 -30.82 0.29 -28.86
CA ASP A 71 -31.80 1.12 -29.56
C ASP A 71 -33.18 1.05 -28.88
N ALA A 72 -33.59 -0.14 -28.42
CA ALA A 72 -34.84 -0.31 -27.68
C ALA A 72 -34.80 0.41 -26.32
N ALA A 73 -33.69 0.32 -25.59
CA ALA A 73 -33.50 1.02 -24.32
C ALA A 73 -33.49 2.55 -24.51
N ALA A 74 -32.85 3.05 -25.56
CA ALA A 74 -32.84 4.47 -25.91
C ALA A 74 -34.24 4.98 -26.26
N LYS A 75 -35.03 4.23 -27.04
CA LYS A 75 -36.42 4.59 -27.39
C LYS A 75 -37.35 4.65 -26.19
N GLU A 76 -37.17 3.77 -25.21
CA GLU A 76 -37.98 3.72 -23.99
C GLU A 76 -37.44 4.62 -22.86
N ASN A 77 -36.34 5.35 -23.08
CA ASN A 77 -35.66 6.16 -22.06
C ASN A 77 -35.27 5.39 -20.78
N ILE A 78 -34.97 4.09 -20.91
CA ILE A 78 -34.60 3.24 -19.77
C ILE A 78 -33.08 3.28 -19.60
N ARG A 79 -32.61 3.74 -18.43
CA ARG A 79 -31.19 3.80 -18.09
C ARG A 79 -30.68 2.40 -17.70
N ILE A 80 -30.20 1.63 -18.66
CA ILE A 80 -29.54 0.33 -18.45
C ILE A 80 -28.04 0.48 -18.73
N THR A 81 -27.19 -0.14 -17.90
CA THR A 81 -25.74 -0.12 -18.14
C THR A 81 -25.36 -1.01 -19.33
N PRO A 82 -24.34 -0.65 -20.13
CA PRO A 82 -23.88 -1.47 -21.26
C PRO A 82 -23.53 -2.91 -20.85
N LYS A 83 -23.00 -3.11 -19.64
CA LYS A 83 -22.68 -4.43 -19.10
C LYS A 83 -23.92 -5.29 -18.88
N THR A 84 -24.97 -4.73 -18.29
CA THR A 84 -26.25 -5.42 -18.12
C THR A 84 -26.87 -5.81 -19.47
N ILE A 85 -26.73 -4.97 -20.51
CA ILE A 85 -27.19 -5.31 -21.87
C ILE A 85 -26.42 -6.52 -22.41
N ASN A 86 -25.10 -6.55 -22.21
CA ASN A 86 -24.28 -7.70 -22.62
C ASN A 86 -24.65 -8.98 -21.86
N ASP A 87 -24.93 -8.88 -20.56
CA ASP A 87 -25.40 -10.03 -19.77
C ASP A 87 -26.76 -10.55 -20.28
N LEU A 88 -27.66 -9.66 -20.70
CA LEU A 88 -28.91 -10.04 -21.35
C LEU A 88 -28.66 -10.74 -22.71
N VAL A 89 -27.73 -10.24 -23.51
CA VAL A 89 -27.34 -10.88 -24.78
C VAL A 89 -26.77 -12.29 -24.53
N ASN A 90 -25.85 -12.43 -23.58
CA ASN A 90 -25.29 -13.73 -23.19
C ASN A 90 -26.38 -14.68 -22.69
N GLY A 91 -27.33 -14.18 -21.89
CA GLY A 91 -28.50 -14.93 -21.42
C GLY A 91 -29.51 -15.30 -22.52
N LEU A 92 -29.52 -14.60 -23.65
CA LEU A 92 -30.34 -14.94 -24.82
C LEU A 92 -29.63 -15.94 -25.74
N LEU A 93 -28.31 -15.81 -25.86
CA LEU A 93 -27.45 -16.75 -26.59
C LEU A 93 -27.43 -18.13 -25.93
N SER A 94 -27.34 -18.20 -24.59
CA SER A 94 -27.40 -19.45 -23.83
C SER A 94 -28.75 -20.17 -23.97
N ARG A 95 -29.82 -19.41 -24.22
CA ARG A 95 -31.17 -19.91 -24.51
C ARG A 95 -31.40 -20.22 -26.00
N GLY A 96 -30.38 -20.08 -26.84
CA GLY A 96 -30.40 -20.46 -28.26
C GLY A 96 -31.05 -19.45 -29.22
N LYS A 97 -31.41 -18.23 -28.77
CA LYS A 97 -31.97 -17.20 -29.65
C LYS A 97 -30.87 -16.43 -30.38
N LYS A 98 -30.74 -16.63 -31.70
CA LYS A 98 -29.73 -15.99 -32.56
C LYS A 98 -30.13 -14.63 -33.15
N LYS A 99 -31.43 -14.30 -33.15
CA LYS A 99 -31.99 -13.03 -33.64
C LYS A 99 -33.16 -12.61 -32.77
N LEU A 100 -33.31 -11.31 -32.53
CA LEU A 100 -34.42 -10.71 -31.80
C LEU A 100 -35.21 -9.81 -32.74
N THR A 101 -36.53 -9.88 -32.70
CA THR A 101 -37.38 -8.86 -33.33
C THR A 101 -37.41 -7.58 -32.47
N ALA A 102 -37.68 -6.43 -33.07
CA ALA A 102 -37.77 -5.15 -32.33
C ALA A 102 -38.84 -5.18 -31.22
N ALA A 103 -39.94 -5.92 -31.42
CA ALA A 103 -40.99 -6.09 -30.42
C ALA A 103 -40.55 -6.99 -29.25
N GLU A 104 -39.81 -8.06 -29.52
CA GLU A 104 -39.21 -8.90 -28.48
C GLU A 104 -38.12 -8.14 -27.71
N ALA A 105 -37.28 -7.36 -28.41
CA ALA A 105 -36.27 -6.50 -27.79
C ALA A 105 -36.90 -5.52 -26.81
N ARG A 106 -37.97 -4.83 -27.23
CA ARG A 106 -38.74 -3.94 -26.35
C ARG A 106 -39.24 -4.68 -25.11
N LYS A 107 -39.88 -5.85 -25.26
CA LYS A 107 -40.39 -6.63 -24.12
C LYS A 107 -39.28 -7.03 -23.14
N VAL A 108 -38.15 -7.51 -23.65
CA VAL A 108 -37.00 -7.91 -22.82
C VAL A 108 -36.49 -6.72 -22.01
N VAL A 109 -36.33 -5.56 -22.65
CA VAL A 109 -35.89 -4.33 -21.97
C VAL A 109 -36.91 -3.87 -20.93
N THR A 110 -38.22 -3.91 -21.23
CA THR A 110 -39.28 -3.54 -20.27
C THR A 110 -39.31 -4.48 -19.06
N CYS A 111 -39.21 -5.80 -19.28
CA CYS A 111 -39.14 -6.77 -18.18
C CYS A 111 -37.88 -6.56 -17.33
N ALA A 112 -36.71 -6.40 -17.95
CA ALA A 112 -35.47 -6.12 -17.24
C ALA A 112 -35.57 -4.82 -16.41
N ALA A 113 -36.22 -3.79 -16.94
CA ALA A 113 -36.45 -2.54 -16.21
C ALA A 113 -37.40 -2.72 -15.02
N ALA A 114 -38.45 -3.54 -15.16
CA ALA A 114 -39.37 -3.86 -14.07
C ALA A 114 -38.64 -4.62 -12.95
N ASP A 115 -37.85 -5.63 -13.29
CA ASP A 115 -37.05 -6.42 -12.34
C ASP A 115 -36.00 -5.55 -11.65
N MET A 116 -35.33 -4.66 -12.39
CA MET A 116 -34.40 -3.68 -11.83
C MET A 116 -35.08 -2.74 -10.85
N LYS A 117 -36.32 -2.29 -11.15
CA LYS A 117 -37.08 -1.41 -10.26
C LYS A 117 -37.50 -2.13 -8.98
N MET A 118 -37.90 -3.40 -9.08
CA MET A 118 -38.28 -4.23 -7.93
C MET A 118 -37.08 -4.61 -7.06
N SER A 119 -35.88 -4.69 -7.65
CA SER A 119 -34.64 -5.08 -6.96
C SER A 119 -33.89 -3.90 -6.34
N ARG A 120 -34.48 -2.68 -6.31
CA ARG A 120 -33.89 -1.52 -5.64
C ARG A 120 -34.04 -1.66 -4.13
N VAL A 121 -33.03 -1.22 -3.39
CA VAL A 121 -33.14 -1.13 -1.92
C VAL A 121 -34.20 -0.09 -1.55
N ASP A 122 -34.99 -0.40 -0.54
CA ASP A 122 -35.98 0.53 -0.01
C ASP A 122 -35.27 1.73 0.67
N PRO A 123 -35.77 2.97 0.47
CA PRO A 123 -35.21 4.14 1.15
C PRO A 123 -35.26 4.01 2.67
N HIS A 124 -34.26 4.56 3.35
CA HIS A 124 -34.12 4.55 4.83
C HIS A 124 -33.84 3.18 5.47
N GLU A 125 -33.51 2.17 4.66
CA GLU A 125 -33.01 0.89 5.16
C GLU A 125 -31.69 1.07 5.94
N ALA A 126 -31.52 0.32 7.02
CA ALA A 126 -30.38 0.43 7.91
C ALA A 126 -29.13 -0.30 7.37
N VAL A 127 -28.69 0.06 6.16
CA VAL A 127 -27.62 -0.62 5.40
C VAL A 127 -26.31 -0.72 6.19
N GLY A 128 -26.00 0.29 7.02
CA GLY A 128 -24.81 0.26 7.87
C GLY A 128 -24.85 -0.85 8.94
N ILE A 129 -26.02 -1.11 9.53
CA ILE A 129 -26.21 -2.14 10.55
C ILE A 129 -26.18 -3.52 9.89
N THR A 130 -26.92 -3.70 8.80
CA THR A 130 -26.94 -4.97 8.06
C THR A 130 -25.55 -5.32 7.54
N THR A 131 -24.82 -4.36 6.97
CA THR A 131 -23.43 -4.54 6.55
C THR A 131 -22.52 -4.97 7.70
N ALA A 132 -22.62 -4.33 8.86
CA ALA A 132 -21.82 -4.69 10.03
C ALA A 132 -22.12 -6.12 10.52
N GLN A 133 -23.40 -6.51 10.53
CA GLN A 133 -23.83 -7.86 10.89
C GLN A 133 -23.36 -8.89 9.87
N SER A 134 -23.56 -8.66 8.58
CA SER A 134 -23.18 -9.59 7.51
C SER A 134 -21.68 -9.84 7.41
N ILE A 135 -20.85 -8.86 7.78
CA ILE A 135 -19.38 -9.03 7.84
C ILE A 135 -18.96 -9.67 9.18
N GLY A 136 -19.67 -9.37 10.27
CA GLY A 136 -19.35 -9.86 11.61
C GLY A 136 -19.79 -11.30 11.89
N GLU A 137 -20.93 -11.73 11.35
CA GLU A 137 -21.49 -13.07 11.53
C GLU A 137 -20.51 -14.18 11.06
N PRO A 138 -19.92 -14.10 9.84
CA PRO A 138 -18.92 -15.06 9.39
C PRO A 138 -17.71 -15.12 10.32
N GLY A 139 -17.38 -14.02 11.01
CA GLY A 139 -16.26 -13.95 11.95
C GLY A 139 -16.39 -14.95 13.11
N THR A 140 -17.61 -15.24 13.56
CA THR A 140 -17.87 -16.25 14.61
C THR A 140 -17.79 -17.68 14.09
N GLN A 141 -18.14 -17.89 12.83
CA GLN A 141 -18.10 -19.19 12.15
C GLN A 141 -16.69 -19.51 11.64
N MET A 142 -15.80 -18.51 11.63
CA MET A 142 -14.41 -18.60 11.21
C MET A 142 -13.60 -19.41 12.23
N THR A 143 -13.74 -20.73 12.17
CA THR A 143 -12.87 -21.66 12.90
C THR A 143 -11.46 -21.64 12.30
N MET A 144 -10.46 -22.10 13.07
CA MET A 144 -9.04 -22.19 12.67
C MET A 144 -8.83 -23.14 11.47
N ARG A 145 -9.28 -22.74 10.28
CA ARG A 145 -8.84 -23.32 9.01
C ARG A 145 -7.60 -22.55 8.59
N THR A 146 -6.45 -22.95 9.15
CA THR A 146 -5.18 -22.58 8.55
C THR A 146 -5.06 -23.36 7.24
N PHE A 147 -5.48 -22.75 6.13
CA PHE A 147 -5.17 -23.30 4.83
C PHE A 147 -3.65 -23.28 4.68
N HIS A 148 -3.03 -24.44 4.90
CA HIS A 148 -1.74 -24.71 4.29
C HIS A 148 -2.01 -24.79 2.80
N TYR A 149 -1.70 -23.74 2.06
CA TYR A 149 -1.76 -23.76 0.60
C TYR A 149 -0.79 -24.84 0.10
N ALA A 150 -1.30 -26.05 -0.11
CA ALA A 150 -0.54 -27.15 -0.65
C ALA A 150 -0.19 -26.82 -2.11
N GLY A 151 1.01 -26.30 -2.34
CA GLY A 151 1.52 -26.07 -3.70
C GLY A 151 2.37 -24.82 -3.91
N VAL A 152 2.33 -23.83 -3.00
CA VAL A 152 3.18 -22.63 -3.09
C VAL A 152 4.11 -22.58 -1.89
N ALA A 153 5.33 -23.09 -2.06
CA ALA A 153 6.26 -23.43 -0.98
C ALA A 153 6.77 -22.26 -0.11
N THR A 154 6.28 -21.01 -0.24
CA THR A 154 7.06 -19.88 0.29
C THR A 154 6.35 -18.70 0.95
N VAL A 155 5.02 -18.61 1.02
CA VAL A 155 4.39 -17.43 1.65
C VAL A 155 3.23 -17.82 2.55
N ASN A 156 3.50 -17.99 3.84
CA ASN A 156 2.48 -18.08 4.88
C ASN A 156 1.89 -16.68 5.11
N VAL A 157 0.94 -16.27 4.26
CA VAL A 157 0.18 -15.04 4.46
C VAL A 157 -0.81 -15.27 5.61
N THR A 158 -0.95 -14.29 6.50
CA THR A 158 -2.07 -14.27 7.45
C THR A 158 -3.39 -14.24 6.68
N GLN A 159 -4.12 -15.34 6.70
CA GLN A 159 -5.47 -15.44 6.13
C GLN A 159 -6.52 -15.57 7.24
N GLY A 160 -7.77 -15.29 6.87
CA GLY A 160 -8.92 -15.40 7.76
C GLY A 160 -9.14 -14.19 8.66
N LEU A 161 -9.76 -14.43 9.82
CA LEU A 161 -10.24 -13.36 10.72
C LEU A 161 -9.14 -12.39 11.17
N PRO A 162 -7.92 -12.84 11.53
CA PRO A 162 -6.85 -11.92 11.91
C PRO A 162 -6.55 -10.90 10.81
N ARG A 163 -6.68 -11.28 9.54
CA ARG A 163 -6.45 -10.40 8.41
C ARG A 163 -7.58 -9.40 8.22
N VAL A 164 -8.84 -9.84 8.36
CA VAL A 164 -10.02 -8.95 8.32
C VAL A 164 -9.90 -7.87 9.41
N ILE A 165 -9.48 -8.25 10.63
CA ILE A 165 -9.25 -7.30 11.73
C ILE A 165 -8.14 -6.31 11.36
N GLU A 166 -7.02 -6.76 10.78
CA GLU A 166 -5.93 -5.87 10.38
C GLU A 166 -6.36 -4.83 9.34
N ILE A 167 -7.23 -5.22 8.40
CA ILE A 167 -7.78 -4.34 7.36
C ILE A 167 -8.71 -3.32 8.01
N VAL A 168 -9.69 -3.77 8.79
CA VAL A 168 -10.70 -2.92 9.45
C VAL A 168 -10.08 -1.94 10.46
N ASP A 169 -9.01 -2.34 11.14
CA ASP A 169 -8.23 -1.48 12.04
C ASP A 169 -7.27 -0.54 11.30
N ALA A 170 -7.21 -0.57 9.97
CA ALA A 170 -6.33 0.22 9.13
C ALA A 170 -4.85 0.21 9.63
N ARG A 171 -4.33 -0.97 10.00
CA ARG A 171 -2.99 -1.07 10.59
C ARG A 171 -1.91 -0.51 9.65
N LYS A 172 -1.00 0.30 10.20
CA LYS A 172 0.13 0.91 9.45
C LYS A 172 0.98 -0.11 8.70
N VAL A 173 1.31 -1.22 9.35
CA VAL A 173 2.07 -2.32 8.75
C VAL A 173 1.34 -3.61 9.13
N PRO A 174 0.91 -4.42 8.14
CA PRO A 174 0.29 -5.72 8.43
C PRO A 174 1.34 -6.69 8.98
N LYS A 175 0.91 -7.79 9.62
CA LYS A 175 1.86 -8.74 10.23
C LYS A 175 2.75 -9.44 9.20
N THR A 176 2.15 -9.86 8.08
CA THR A 176 2.86 -10.49 6.97
C THR A 176 2.62 -9.68 5.69
N PRO A 177 3.37 -8.57 5.49
CA PRO A 177 3.28 -7.79 4.26
C PRO A 177 3.80 -8.62 3.09
N THR A 178 3.12 -8.55 1.95
CA THR A 178 3.48 -9.24 0.72
C THR A 178 3.25 -8.35 -0.49
N MET A 179 3.98 -8.64 -1.56
CA MET A 179 3.74 -8.04 -2.86
C MET A 179 3.79 -9.07 -3.97
N LEU A 180 2.99 -8.81 -5.01
CA LEU A 180 3.04 -9.48 -6.30
C LEU A 180 3.59 -8.47 -7.30
N VAL A 181 4.84 -8.69 -7.69
CA VAL A 181 5.56 -7.81 -8.62
C VAL A 181 5.50 -8.44 -10.01
N TYR A 182 4.76 -7.77 -10.89
CA TYR A 182 4.68 -8.14 -12.29
C TYR A 182 5.78 -7.45 -13.09
N LEU A 183 6.11 -8.03 -14.24
CA LEU A 183 7.19 -7.57 -15.09
C LEU A 183 6.64 -7.03 -16.40
N ASP A 184 7.32 -6.02 -16.93
CA ASP A 184 7.03 -5.48 -18.24
C ASP A 184 7.32 -6.53 -19.33
N GLU A 185 6.62 -6.40 -20.46
CA GLU A 185 6.81 -7.28 -21.60
C GLU A 185 8.24 -7.19 -22.15
N ASN A 186 8.79 -5.97 -22.20
CA ASN A 186 10.11 -5.68 -22.73
C ASN A 186 11.02 -5.02 -21.69
N ASP A 187 12.28 -5.45 -21.69
CA ASP A 187 13.39 -4.76 -21.03
C ASP A 187 13.61 -3.36 -21.64
N ALA A 188 14.35 -2.48 -20.95
CA ALA A 188 14.85 -1.22 -21.52
C ALA A 188 15.70 -1.39 -22.81
N LYS A 189 16.00 -2.63 -23.19
CA LYS A 189 16.74 -3.07 -24.38
C LYS A 189 15.90 -3.88 -25.38
N GLY A 190 14.56 -3.93 -25.23
CA GLY A 190 13.65 -4.59 -26.17
C GLY A 190 13.67 -6.12 -26.15
N GLN A 191 14.16 -6.75 -25.08
CA GLN A 191 14.13 -8.21 -24.92
C GLN A 191 12.98 -8.64 -24.00
N PRO A 192 12.34 -9.80 -24.25
CA PRO A 192 11.24 -10.26 -23.42
C PRO A 192 11.72 -10.58 -21.99
N LEU A 193 11.22 -9.84 -20.99
CA LEU A 193 11.55 -10.08 -19.58
C LEU A 193 10.67 -11.15 -18.97
N ARG A 194 9.39 -11.12 -19.35
CA ARG A 194 8.28 -11.86 -18.76
C ARG A 194 8.42 -13.38 -18.84
N THR A 195 9.20 -13.88 -19.80
CA THR A 195 9.39 -15.31 -20.10
C THR A 195 10.79 -15.83 -19.75
N ASN A 196 11.74 -14.96 -19.37
CA ASN A 196 13.13 -15.38 -19.13
C ASN A 196 13.45 -15.49 -17.65
N GLU A 197 13.36 -16.71 -17.11
CA GLU A 197 13.59 -17.04 -15.70
C GLU A 197 14.91 -16.44 -15.13
N LYS A 198 16.01 -16.49 -15.89
CA LYS A 198 17.33 -16.02 -15.40
C LYS A 198 17.36 -14.51 -15.16
N LYS A 199 16.62 -13.74 -15.95
CA LYS A 199 16.51 -12.27 -15.78
C LYS A 199 15.58 -11.94 -14.61
N VAL A 200 14.47 -12.65 -14.50
CA VAL A 200 13.53 -12.48 -13.39
C VAL A 200 14.21 -12.81 -12.05
N GLN A 201 14.99 -13.89 -12.00
CA GLN A 201 15.78 -14.25 -10.82
C GLN A 201 16.85 -13.20 -10.49
N ALA A 202 17.46 -12.58 -11.50
CA ALA A 202 18.40 -11.49 -11.29
C ALA A 202 17.73 -10.24 -10.71
N LEU A 203 16.51 -9.93 -11.15
CA LEU A 203 15.71 -8.82 -10.62
C LEU A 203 15.24 -9.13 -9.19
N ALA A 204 14.75 -10.34 -8.93
CA ALA A 204 14.37 -10.79 -7.59
C ALA A 204 15.54 -10.67 -6.59
N ALA A 205 16.74 -11.12 -6.98
CA ALA A 205 17.96 -10.99 -6.18
C ALA A 205 18.40 -9.52 -5.96
N ALA A 206 17.99 -8.60 -6.84
CA ALA A 206 18.26 -7.17 -6.67
C ALA A 206 17.26 -6.49 -5.73
N ILE A 207 16.01 -6.97 -5.71
CA ILE A 207 14.93 -6.48 -4.83
C ILE A 207 15.12 -7.00 -3.40
N GLU A 208 15.50 -8.27 -3.24
CA GLU A 208 15.69 -8.94 -1.95
C GLU A 208 16.71 -8.23 -1.05
N THR A 209 16.34 -7.93 0.20
CA THR A 209 17.33 -7.48 1.19
C THR A 209 18.37 -8.55 1.41
N THR A 210 19.61 -8.12 1.37
CA THR A 210 20.73 -8.97 1.69
C THR A 210 21.39 -8.41 2.93
N THR A 211 21.23 -9.13 4.03
CA THR A 211 21.94 -8.84 5.27
C THR A 211 23.27 -9.59 5.30
N THR A 212 24.17 -9.15 6.16
CA THR A 212 25.42 -9.87 6.48
C THR A 212 25.16 -11.31 6.92
N ARG A 213 24.07 -11.56 7.69
CA ARG A 213 23.69 -12.91 8.14
C ARG A 213 23.40 -13.88 6.99
N ASP A 214 22.89 -13.38 5.87
CA ASP A 214 22.57 -14.23 4.71
C ASP A 214 23.82 -14.59 3.90
N ILE A 215 24.86 -13.77 3.99
CA ILE A 215 26.09 -13.93 3.21
C ILE A 215 27.21 -14.59 4.02
N ALA A 216 27.31 -14.32 5.32
CA ALA A 216 28.48 -14.62 6.13
C ALA A 216 28.13 -15.32 7.45
N SER A 217 28.94 -16.30 7.85
CA SER A 217 29.01 -16.74 9.24
C SER A 217 29.86 -15.76 10.04
N ILE A 218 29.38 -15.41 11.23
CA ILE A 218 30.01 -14.43 12.11
C ILE A 218 30.56 -15.19 13.30
N ASP A 219 31.88 -15.23 13.41
CA ASP A 219 32.58 -15.85 14.53
C ASP A 219 33.24 -14.75 15.38
N VAL A 220 32.93 -14.77 16.66
CA VAL A 220 33.44 -13.79 17.63
C VAL A 220 34.63 -14.41 18.35
N ASP A 221 35.84 -13.91 18.08
CA ASP A 221 37.03 -14.32 18.80
C ASP A 221 37.18 -13.43 20.05
N VAL A 222 36.88 -14.01 21.22
CA VAL A 222 36.97 -13.31 22.50
C VAL A 222 38.42 -13.09 22.94
N ALA A 223 39.34 -13.97 22.54
CA ALA A 223 40.74 -13.89 22.95
C ALA A 223 41.47 -12.77 22.21
N GLN A 224 41.27 -12.69 20.90
CA GLN A 224 41.90 -11.69 20.04
C GLN A 224 41.03 -10.43 19.83
N ARG A 225 39.81 -10.40 20.41
CA ARG A 225 38.86 -9.28 20.39
C ARG A 225 38.55 -8.74 19.00
N HIS A 226 38.44 -9.64 18.03
CA HIS A 226 38.03 -9.31 16.67
C HIS A 226 36.88 -10.21 16.23
N LEU A 227 36.23 -9.79 15.16
CA LEU A 227 35.11 -10.48 14.55
C LEU A 227 35.55 -11.00 13.19
N ASN A 228 35.49 -12.32 13.03
CA ASN A 228 35.74 -13.01 11.77
C ASN A 228 34.41 -13.19 11.03
N LEU A 229 34.37 -12.71 9.79
CA LEU A 229 33.26 -12.90 8.87
C LEU A 229 33.69 -13.84 7.75
N ASP A 230 33.21 -15.06 7.82
CA ASP A 230 33.44 -16.08 6.80
C ASP A 230 32.36 -15.97 5.73
N LEU A 231 32.75 -15.50 4.54
CA LEU A 231 31.84 -15.25 3.43
C LEU A 231 31.54 -16.56 2.67
N ASN A 232 30.25 -16.89 2.57
CA ASN A 232 29.80 -18.04 1.81
C ASN A 232 29.74 -17.72 0.30
N THR A 233 30.65 -18.34 -0.46
CA THR A 233 30.76 -18.14 -1.92
C THR A 233 29.50 -18.54 -2.70
N SER A 234 28.71 -19.50 -2.21
CA SER A 234 27.46 -19.93 -2.86
C SER A 234 26.40 -18.85 -2.78
N ASN A 235 26.21 -18.26 -1.59
CA ASN A 235 25.22 -17.19 -1.37
C ASN A 235 25.64 -15.89 -2.09
N LEU A 236 26.95 -15.60 -2.16
CA LEU A 236 27.48 -14.49 -2.94
C LEU A 236 27.16 -14.62 -4.45
N ARG A 237 27.29 -15.81 -5.02
CA ARG A 237 26.96 -16.06 -6.44
C ARG A 237 25.47 -15.90 -6.72
N LEU A 238 24.61 -16.44 -5.85
CA LEU A 238 23.15 -16.30 -5.97
C LEU A 238 22.71 -14.83 -5.93
N LYS A 239 23.30 -14.05 -5.01
CA LYS A 239 22.96 -12.63 -4.81
C LYS A 239 23.73 -11.67 -5.72
N LYS A 240 24.59 -12.19 -6.60
CA LYS A 240 25.48 -11.44 -7.51
C LYS A 240 26.21 -10.33 -6.76
N MET A 241 26.96 -10.71 -5.74
CA MET A 241 27.84 -9.83 -4.98
C MET A 241 29.26 -10.38 -4.98
N THR A 242 30.24 -9.48 -5.05
CA THR A 242 31.66 -9.83 -4.88
C THR A 242 32.09 -9.60 -3.44
N GLY A 243 33.08 -10.36 -2.96
CA GLY A 243 33.63 -10.17 -1.61
C GLY A 243 34.22 -8.76 -1.41
N ALA A 244 34.81 -8.19 -2.47
CA ALA A 244 35.29 -6.81 -2.48
C ALA A 244 34.15 -5.78 -2.28
N GLU A 245 33.02 -5.94 -2.98
CA GLU A 245 31.85 -5.08 -2.77
C GLU A 245 31.29 -5.17 -1.33
N VAL A 246 31.34 -6.36 -0.72
CA VAL A 246 30.90 -6.56 0.67
C VAL A 246 31.84 -5.82 1.63
N ARG A 247 33.16 -5.93 1.45
CA ARG A 247 34.17 -5.19 2.22
C ARG A 247 33.93 -3.68 2.14
N ASP A 248 33.80 -3.12 0.94
CA ASP A 248 33.63 -1.68 0.75
C ASP A 248 32.36 -1.14 1.41
N LYS A 249 31.27 -1.94 1.37
CA LYS A 249 30.00 -1.58 1.99
C LYS A 249 30.07 -1.64 3.51
N LEU A 250 30.73 -2.66 4.06
CA LEU A 250 30.94 -2.79 5.50
C LEU A 250 31.85 -1.67 6.02
N GLN A 251 32.93 -1.35 5.31
CA GLN A 251 33.85 -0.26 5.67
C GLN A 251 33.14 1.10 5.66
N ARG A 252 32.33 1.38 4.63
CA ARG A 252 31.50 2.61 4.58
C ARG A 252 30.48 2.69 5.70
N ALA A 253 29.84 1.57 6.04
CA ALA A 253 28.78 1.55 7.05
C ALA A 253 29.32 1.64 8.49
N LEU A 254 30.41 0.94 8.79
CA LEU A 254 30.98 0.87 10.13
C LEU A 254 32.00 1.98 10.39
N ARG A 255 32.52 2.64 9.35
CA ARG A 255 33.66 3.58 9.41
C ARG A 255 34.89 2.95 10.08
N LEU A 256 34.99 1.63 10.04
CA LEU A 256 36.10 0.84 10.57
C LEU A 256 36.90 0.26 9.42
N PHE A 257 38.19 0.09 9.63
CA PHE A 257 39.04 -0.62 8.70
C PHE A 257 38.75 -2.13 8.79
N ILE A 258 38.59 -2.77 7.64
CA ILE A 258 38.28 -4.19 7.53
C ILE A 258 39.45 -4.85 6.83
N GLN A 259 40.12 -5.75 7.54
CA GLN A 259 41.17 -6.56 6.96
C GLN A 259 40.56 -7.68 6.15
N ALA A 260 41.13 -7.94 4.99
CA ALA A 260 40.67 -8.94 4.05
C ALA A 260 41.82 -9.89 3.76
N ASP A 261 41.56 -11.19 3.76
CA ASP A 261 42.60 -12.20 3.48
C ASP A 261 43.12 -12.17 2.02
N ASN A 262 42.36 -11.56 1.10
CA ASN A 262 42.73 -11.39 -0.31
C ASN A 262 42.06 -10.13 -0.89
N GLU A 263 42.74 -9.41 -1.79
CA GLU A 263 42.24 -8.15 -2.36
C GLU A 263 41.07 -8.35 -3.34
N ASP A 264 41.12 -9.35 -4.22
CA ASP A 264 40.09 -9.54 -5.27
C ASP A 264 38.89 -10.39 -4.83
N LYS A 265 39.12 -11.44 -4.04
CA LYS A 265 38.08 -12.39 -3.58
C LYS A 265 38.33 -12.81 -2.12
N PRO A 266 38.11 -11.90 -1.16
CA PRO A 266 38.24 -12.27 0.24
C PRO A 266 37.22 -13.34 0.61
N LYS A 267 37.70 -14.38 1.30
CA LYS A 267 36.85 -15.42 1.91
C LYS A 267 36.57 -15.13 3.37
N VAL A 268 37.54 -14.53 4.07
CA VAL A 268 37.42 -14.10 5.46
C VAL A 268 37.65 -12.58 5.51
N LEU A 269 36.79 -11.89 6.26
CA LEU A 269 36.93 -10.48 6.59
C LEU A 269 37.09 -10.36 8.11
N LYS A 270 38.14 -9.68 8.56
CA LYS A 270 38.41 -9.42 9.98
C LYS A 270 38.05 -7.99 10.32
N ILE A 271 37.21 -7.82 11.33
CA ILE A 271 36.76 -6.52 11.82
C ILE A 271 37.19 -6.36 13.27
N ILE A 272 37.97 -5.31 13.55
CA ILE A 272 38.43 -4.98 14.89
C ILE A 272 37.68 -3.72 15.37
N PRO A 273 37.02 -3.74 16.54
CA PRO A 273 36.40 -2.54 17.10
C PRO A 273 37.44 -1.46 17.41
N GLY A 274 37.21 -0.22 16.95
CA GLY A 274 38.04 0.94 17.28
C GLY A 274 39.14 1.29 16.26
N VAL A 275 39.41 0.42 15.28
CA VAL A 275 40.44 0.66 14.25
C VAL A 275 39.82 1.40 13.06
N THR A 276 40.22 2.66 12.84
CA THR A 276 39.68 3.48 11.73
C THR A 276 40.65 3.61 10.56
N LYS A 277 41.95 3.44 10.79
CA LYS A 277 43.03 3.46 9.79
C LYS A 277 43.96 2.25 9.94
N GLU A 278 44.71 1.91 8.89
CA GLU A 278 45.78 0.90 8.96
C GLU A 278 46.84 1.25 10.04
N ASP A 279 47.10 2.54 10.26
CA ASP A 279 48.03 3.04 11.28
C ASP A 279 47.56 2.80 12.73
N ASP A 280 46.26 2.60 12.97
CA ASP A 280 45.69 2.37 14.30
C ASP A 280 45.89 0.92 14.79
N LEU A 281 46.35 0.00 13.91
CA LEU A 281 46.70 -1.37 14.30
C LEU A 281 47.80 -1.41 15.36
N ALA A 282 48.72 -0.45 15.33
CA ALA A 282 49.81 -0.37 16.28
C ALA A 282 49.35 0.13 17.67
N GLN A 283 48.22 0.84 17.76
CA GLN A 283 47.65 1.34 19.02
C GLN A 283 46.78 0.29 19.74
N LEU A 284 46.45 -0.82 19.08
CA LEU A 284 45.65 -1.91 19.66
C LEU A 284 46.29 -2.56 20.90
N ALA A 285 47.62 -2.46 21.02
CA ALA A 285 48.37 -2.96 22.17
C ALA A 285 48.17 -2.10 23.43
N ASN A 286 47.78 -0.82 23.28
CA ASN A 286 47.71 0.15 24.38
C ASN A 286 46.30 0.33 24.95
N ASP A 287 45.24 0.19 24.15
CA ASP A 287 43.84 0.31 24.62
C ASP A 287 42.95 -0.76 23.96
N PRO A 288 42.90 -1.99 24.52
CA PRO A 288 42.22 -3.09 23.88
C PRO A 288 40.69 -2.90 23.99
N PRO A 289 39.93 -3.12 22.91
CA PRO A 289 38.51 -2.79 22.85
C PRO A 289 37.71 -3.47 23.97
N THR A 290 36.77 -2.75 24.55
CA THR A 290 35.90 -3.26 25.62
C THR A 290 35.01 -4.38 25.10
N TYR A 291 34.81 -5.44 25.88
CA TYR A 291 33.95 -6.58 25.52
C TYR A 291 32.54 -6.16 25.08
N THR A 292 31.96 -5.14 25.74
CA THR A 292 30.66 -4.57 25.37
C THR A 292 30.65 -3.94 23.98
N ALA A 293 31.75 -3.33 23.54
CA ALA A 293 31.88 -2.76 22.20
C ALA A 293 31.93 -3.84 21.12
N LEU A 294 32.52 -5.01 21.43
CA LEU A 294 32.54 -6.17 20.52
C LEU A 294 31.13 -6.72 20.30
N LEU A 295 30.35 -6.93 21.36
CA LEU A 295 28.95 -7.40 21.24
C LEU A 295 28.07 -6.38 20.51
N GLN A 296 28.23 -5.09 20.78
CA GLN A 296 27.51 -4.04 20.06
C GLN A 296 27.89 -3.98 18.58
N LEU A 297 29.16 -4.24 18.25
CA LEU A 297 29.63 -4.31 16.87
C LEU A 297 29.05 -5.54 16.17
N GLU A 298 29.04 -6.70 16.82
CA GLU A 298 28.42 -7.92 16.31
C GLU A 298 26.94 -7.71 15.98
N ASP A 299 26.17 -7.12 16.91
CA ASP A 299 24.75 -6.82 16.69
C ASP A 299 24.52 -5.82 15.55
N LYS A 300 25.40 -4.82 15.41
CA LYS A 300 25.37 -3.87 14.29
C LYS A 300 25.70 -4.56 12.97
N VAL A 301 26.74 -5.39 12.94
CA VAL A 301 27.14 -6.16 11.76
C VAL A 301 26.00 -7.06 11.34
N LYS A 302 25.39 -7.83 12.25
CA LYS A 302 24.26 -8.74 11.97
C LYS A 302 23.06 -8.06 11.32
N LYS A 303 22.73 -6.83 11.75
CA LYS A 303 21.59 -6.05 11.21
C LYS A 303 21.93 -5.24 9.97
N LEU A 304 23.21 -5.20 9.57
CA LEU A 304 23.63 -4.37 8.46
C LEU A 304 23.12 -4.94 7.13
N ARG A 305 22.41 -4.09 6.39
CA ARG A 305 21.97 -4.36 5.03
C ARG A 305 23.08 -3.99 4.03
N LEU A 306 23.46 -4.95 3.20
CA LEU A 306 24.48 -4.79 2.17
C LEU A 306 23.87 -4.42 0.81
N LYS A 307 22.75 -5.03 0.43
CA LYS A 307 22.07 -4.82 -0.87
C LYS A 307 20.56 -5.00 -0.71
N GLY A 308 19.79 -4.53 -1.69
CA GLY A 308 18.33 -4.69 -1.75
C GLY A 308 17.54 -3.55 -1.13
N LEU A 309 16.22 -3.62 -1.30
CA LEU A 309 15.27 -2.60 -0.85
C LEU A 309 14.89 -2.80 0.62
N PRO A 310 14.72 -1.73 1.41
CA PRO A 310 14.34 -1.90 2.80
C PRO A 310 12.96 -2.55 2.89
N ASP A 311 12.75 -3.31 3.96
CA ASP A 311 11.48 -3.96 4.29
C ASP A 311 11.08 -5.16 3.41
N ILE A 312 11.89 -5.53 2.39
CA ILE A 312 11.70 -6.75 1.58
C ILE A 312 12.64 -7.86 2.02
N ILE A 313 12.14 -8.80 2.81
CA ILE A 313 12.93 -9.87 3.44
C ILE A 313 13.33 -10.94 2.41
N ARG A 314 12.39 -11.37 1.55
CA ARG A 314 12.62 -12.39 0.52
C ARG A 314 11.87 -12.06 -0.76
N ALA A 315 12.45 -12.41 -1.91
CA ALA A 315 11.81 -12.28 -3.21
C ALA A 315 11.96 -13.59 -3.98
N ASN A 316 10.84 -14.27 -4.21
CA ASN A 316 10.81 -15.54 -4.92
C ASN A 316 10.20 -15.38 -6.30
N VAL A 317 10.81 -16.00 -7.30
CA VAL A 317 10.23 -16.08 -8.64
C VAL A 317 9.20 -17.19 -8.66
N GLN A 318 8.01 -16.87 -9.14
CA GLN A 318 6.90 -17.80 -9.33
C GLN A 318 6.55 -17.85 -10.83
N GLY A 319 6.26 -19.03 -11.33
CA GLY A 319 5.89 -19.25 -12.73
C GLY A 319 6.59 -20.46 -13.36
N PRO A 320 6.29 -20.76 -14.63
CA PRO A 320 5.35 -20.03 -15.50
C PRO A 320 3.89 -20.34 -15.14
N ASN A 321 3.02 -19.32 -15.17
CA ASN A 321 1.59 -19.54 -15.00
C ASN A 321 1.05 -20.42 -16.15
N LYS A 322 0.17 -21.39 -15.86
CA LYS A 322 -0.30 -22.38 -16.85
C LYS A 322 -1.06 -21.73 -18.01
N ASP A 323 -1.73 -20.62 -17.76
CA ASP A 323 -2.59 -19.95 -18.75
C ASP A 323 -1.86 -18.87 -19.56
N THR A 324 -0.89 -18.17 -18.96
CA THR A 324 -0.21 -17.02 -19.59
C THR A 324 1.27 -17.23 -19.89
N GLY A 325 1.90 -18.26 -19.32
CA GLY A 325 3.34 -18.53 -19.46
C GLY A 325 4.25 -17.49 -18.77
N GLU A 326 3.68 -16.61 -17.95
CA GLU A 326 4.39 -15.48 -17.33
C GLU A 326 5.04 -15.85 -16.01
N TYR A 327 6.22 -15.29 -15.76
CA TYR A 327 6.85 -15.27 -14.45
C TYR A 327 6.51 -13.97 -13.71
N TYR A 328 6.24 -14.08 -12.41
CA TYR A 328 6.06 -12.94 -11.51
C TYR A 328 6.91 -13.15 -10.25
N ILE A 329 7.17 -12.08 -9.51
CA ILE A 329 7.97 -12.14 -8.27
C ILE A 329 7.01 -11.97 -7.09
N ALA A 330 6.97 -12.96 -6.21
CA ALA A 330 6.26 -12.87 -4.93
C ALA A 330 7.25 -12.49 -3.82
N THR A 331 7.00 -11.39 -3.12
CA THR A 331 7.86 -10.91 -2.04
C THR A 331 7.25 -11.14 -0.66
N ILE A 332 8.11 -11.43 0.31
CA ILE A 332 7.81 -11.32 1.74
C ILE A 332 8.37 -9.98 2.19
N GLY A 333 7.51 -9.08 2.63
CA GLY A 333 7.83 -7.66 2.76
C GLY A 333 7.18 -6.82 1.67
N SER A 334 6.97 -5.54 1.96
CA SER A 334 6.41 -4.58 1.01
C SER A 334 7.21 -3.28 0.98
N ASN A 335 7.48 -2.79 -0.23
CA ASN A 335 8.04 -1.47 -0.50
C ASN A 335 7.64 -0.98 -1.91
N LEU A 336 6.34 -0.74 -2.13
CA LEU A 336 5.76 -0.38 -3.42
C LEU A 336 6.41 0.84 -4.07
N ALA A 337 6.71 1.88 -3.29
CA ALA A 337 7.30 3.11 -3.81
C ALA A 337 8.66 2.85 -4.47
N LYS A 338 9.54 2.08 -3.81
CA LYS A 338 10.87 1.80 -4.35
C LYS A 338 10.89 0.67 -5.37
N VAL A 339 10.05 -0.35 -5.20
CA VAL A 339 9.93 -1.45 -6.18
C VAL A 339 9.46 -0.91 -7.53
N SER A 340 8.52 0.05 -7.53
CA SER A 340 8.03 0.68 -8.76
C SER A 340 9.08 1.52 -9.49
N GLU A 341 10.20 1.89 -8.85
CA GLU A 341 11.30 2.61 -9.50
C GLU A 341 12.27 1.68 -10.24
N PHE A 342 12.23 0.36 -10.00
CA PHE A 342 13.10 -0.59 -10.69
C PHE A 342 12.74 -0.73 -12.17
N ALA A 343 13.76 -0.80 -13.02
CA ALA A 343 13.58 -1.05 -14.44
C ALA A 343 13.10 -2.49 -14.68
N GLY A 344 12.08 -2.66 -15.52
CA GLY A 344 11.47 -3.95 -15.86
C GLY A 344 10.34 -4.40 -14.95
N VAL A 345 9.98 -3.60 -13.92
CA VAL A 345 8.79 -3.82 -13.09
C VAL A 345 7.59 -3.12 -13.71
N ASP A 346 6.52 -3.88 -13.93
CA ASP A 346 5.25 -3.36 -14.41
C ASP A 346 4.50 -2.65 -13.29
N ARG A 347 4.45 -1.32 -13.40
CA ARG A 347 3.80 -0.44 -12.43
C ARG A 347 2.28 -0.55 -12.42
N GLY A 348 1.67 -0.93 -13.54
CA GLY A 348 0.21 -0.98 -13.69
C GLY A 348 -0.41 -2.23 -13.08
N ARG A 349 0.36 -3.33 -13.00
CA ARG A 349 -0.11 -4.62 -12.47
C ARG A 349 0.45 -5.00 -11.11
N THR A 350 1.56 -4.38 -10.67
CA THR A 350 2.16 -4.69 -9.37
C THR A 350 1.21 -4.36 -8.21
N TYR A 351 1.01 -5.32 -7.31
CA TYR A 351 0.04 -5.25 -6.22
C TYR A 351 0.70 -5.55 -4.86
N THR A 352 0.21 -4.94 -3.79
CA THR A 352 0.63 -5.22 -2.41
C THR A 352 -0.57 -5.35 -1.49
N ASN A 353 -0.44 -6.19 -0.46
CA ASN A 353 -1.47 -6.32 0.56
C ASN A 353 -1.40 -5.18 1.62
N ASN A 354 -0.40 -4.29 1.56
CA ASN A 354 -0.26 -3.19 2.49
C ASN A 354 -1.07 -1.96 2.03
N ILE A 355 -2.28 -1.81 2.58
CA ILE A 355 -3.24 -0.75 2.20
C ILE A 355 -2.67 0.65 2.44
N ASN A 356 -1.96 0.86 3.56
CA ASN A 356 -1.40 2.18 3.88
C ASN A 356 -0.28 2.59 2.92
N GLU A 357 0.46 1.62 2.40
CA GLU A 357 1.47 1.86 1.39
C GLU A 357 0.85 2.21 0.02
N ILE A 358 -0.25 1.52 -0.35
CA ILE A 358 -1.05 1.87 -1.53
C ILE A 358 -1.61 3.29 -1.39
N TYR A 359 -2.16 3.64 -0.23
CA TYR A 359 -2.67 4.97 0.05
C TYR A 359 -1.61 6.06 -0.16
N GLN A 360 -0.39 5.84 0.34
CA GLN A 360 0.70 6.82 0.23
C GLN A 360 1.23 6.97 -1.20
N TYR A 361 1.23 5.90 -2.01
CA TYR A 361 1.82 5.91 -3.34
C TYR A 361 0.81 6.16 -4.47
N LEU A 362 -0.36 5.52 -4.43
CA LEU A 362 -1.40 5.58 -5.47
C LEU A 362 -2.60 6.46 -5.09
N GLY A 363 -2.82 6.72 -3.79
CA GLY A 363 -3.89 7.60 -3.30
C GLY A 363 -5.13 6.88 -2.78
N VAL A 364 -6.17 7.67 -2.48
CA VAL A 364 -7.35 7.24 -1.70
C VAL A 364 -8.18 6.19 -2.44
N GLU A 365 -8.51 6.41 -3.72
CA GLU A 365 -9.34 5.48 -4.49
C GLU A 365 -8.67 4.13 -4.72
N ALA A 366 -7.34 4.13 -4.90
CA ALA A 366 -6.57 2.90 -4.98
C ALA A 366 -6.61 2.14 -3.65
N ALA A 367 -6.50 2.84 -2.52
CA ALA A 367 -6.63 2.24 -1.20
C ALA A 367 -8.04 1.72 -0.93
N ARG A 368 -9.09 2.46 -1.35
CA ARG A 368 -10.49 2.03 -1.27
C ARG A 368 -10.72 0.71 -2.01
N GLN A 369 -10.23 0.62 -3.25
CA GLN A 369 -10.33 -0.62 -4.04
C GLN A 369 -9.49 -1.75 -3.43
N ALA A 370 -8.29 -1.44 -2.89
CA ALA A 370 -7.46 -2.43 -2.22
C ALA A 370 -8.14 -3.01 -0.97
N ILE A 371 -8.85 -2.20 -0.18
CA ILE A 371 -9.65 -2.68 0.97
C ILE A 371 -10.70 -3.68 0.49
N VAL A 372 -11.45 -3.35 -0.57
CA VAL A 372 -12.49 -4.25 -1.11
C VAL A 372 -11.89 -5.56 -1.61
N ASN A 373 -10.80 -5.50 -2.37
CA ASN A 373 -10.14 -6.69 -2.90
C ASN A 373 -9.58 -7.57 -1.77
N GLU A 374 -8.88 -6.99 -0.81
CA GLU A 374 -8.33 -7.74 0.33
C GLU A 374 -9.43 -8.36 1.21
N MET A 375 -10.50 -7.64 1.48
CA MET A 375 -11.63 -8.19 2.24
C MET A 375 -12.31 -9.34 1.47
N LYS A 376 -12.48 -9.19 0.16
CA LYS A 376 -13.06 -10.23 -0.68
C LYS A 376 -12.17 -11.47 -0.70
N ASP A 377 -10.88 -11.32 -1.01
CA ASP A 377 -9.92 -12.42 -1.09
C ASP A 377 -9.79 -13.18 0.24
N THR A 378 -9.89 -12.46 1.37
CA THR A 378 -9.78 -13.07 2.70
C THR A 378 -11.03 -13.82 3.14
N LEU A 379 -12.22 -13.35 2.75
CA LEU A 379 -13.49 -14.03 3.01
C LEU A 379 -13.68 -15.22 2.08
N GLU A 380 -13.43 -15.06 0.78
CA GLU A 380 -13.48 -16.14 -0.22
C GLU A 380 -12.44 -17.23 0.08
N GLY A 381 -11.23 -16.83 0.48
CA GLY A 381 -10.18 -17.77 0.91
C GLY A 381 -10.56 -18.59 2.14
N ALA A 382 -11.54 -18.14 2.93
CA ALA A 382 -12.10 -18.88 4.06
C ALA A 382 -13.33 -19.73 3.68
N GLY A 383 -13.80 -19.64 2.43
CA GLY A 383 -15.04 -20.28 1.96
C GLY A 383 -16.30 -19.59 2.45
N LEU A 384 -16.22 -18.31 2.85
CA LEU A 384 -17.35 -17.50 3.31
C LEU A 384 -17.70 -16.51 2.21
N GLU A 385 -18.96 -16.50 1.79
CA GLU A 385 -19.44 -15.57 0.76
C GLU A 385 -20.19 -14.42 1.44
N VAL A 386 -19.71 -13.20 1.21
CA VAL A 386 -20.37 -11.96 1.63
C VAL A 386 -20.57 -11.11 0.39
N ASP A 387 -21.76 -10.52 0.26
CA ASP A 387 -22.06 -9.67 -0.88
C ASP A 387 -21.10 -8.47 -0.96
N THR A 388 -20.58 -8.21 -2.16
CA THR A 388 -19.60 -7.14 -2.40
C THR A 388 -20.10 -5.74 -2.01
N ARG A 389 -21.41 -5.49 -1.99
CA ARG A 389 -21.99 -4.19 -1.60
C ARG A 389 -21.70 -3.85 -0.15
N HIS A 390 -21.68 -4.85 0.73
CA HIS A 390 -21.29 -4.68 2.12
C HIS A 390 -19.80 -4.28 2.24
N LEU A 391 -18.93 -4.92 1.47
CA LEU A 391 -17.50 -4.61 1.43
C LEU A 391 -17.23 -3.20 0.90
N ILE A 392 -17.96 -2.79 -0.14
CA ILE A 392 -17.89 -1.43 -0.70
C ILE A 392 -18.31 -0.40 0.36
N THR A 393 -19.43 -0.64 1.04
CA THR A 393 -19.94 0.27 2.08
C THR A 393 -18.89 0.47 3.19
N VAL A 394 -18.22 -0.60 3.63
CA VAL A 394 -17.14 -0.50 4.62
C VAL A 394 -15.96 0.29 4.09
N ALA A 395 -15.48 -0.01 2.87
CA ALA A 395 -14.36 0.70 2.28
C ALA A 395 -14.64 2.20 2.09
N ASP A 396 -15.86 2.56 1.69
CA ASP A 396 -16.27 3.95 1.50
C ASP A 396 -16.34 4.69 2.84
N VAL A 397 -16.89 4.08 3.89
CA VAL A 397 -16.88 4.66 5.24
C VAL A 397 -15.45 4.89 5.74
N MET A 398 -14.56 3.92 5.54
CA MET A 398 -13.15 4.01 5.94
C MET A 398 -12.36 5.08 5.19
N THR A 399 -12.76 5.45 3.97
CA THR A 399 -12.02 6.38 3.08
C THR A 399 -12.71 7.73 2.88
N SER A 400 -13.89 7.93 3.49
CA SER A 400 -14.78 9.10 3.33
C SER A 400 -14.16 10.48 3.53
N GLU A 401 -13.13 10.62 4.37
CA GLU A 401 -12.50 11.92 4.69
C GLU A 401 -11.18 12.18 3.93
N GLY A 402 -10.87 11.38 2.90
CA GLY A 402 -9.64 11.52 2.12
C GLY A 402 -8.39 10.87 2.76
N GLU A 403 -8.58 10.13 3.85
CA GLU A 403 -7.58 9.27 4.47
C GLU A 403 -8.19 7.91 4.85
N VAL A 404 -7.36 6.88 4.92
CA VAL A 404 -7.78 5.54 5.37
C VAL A 404 -7.80 5.52 6.90
N ARG A 405 -9.00 5.44 7.48
CA ARG A 405 -9.19 5.43 8.94
C ARG A 405 -9.62 4.07 9.44
N ALA A 406 -9.19 3.74 10.66
CA ALA A 406 -9.68 2.57 11.37
C ALA A 406 -11.16 2.76 11.72
N ILE A 407 -11.94 1.67 11.73
CA ILE A 407 -13.37 1.75 12.13
C ILE A 407 -13.54 2.04 13.63
N GLY A 408 -12.59 1.60 14.45
CA GLY A 408 -12.65 1.71 15.91
C GLY A 408 -12.48 3.13 16.48
N ARG A 409 -12.19 3.18 17.79
CA ARG A 409 -12.12 4.43 18.59
C ARG A 409 -11.12 5.48 18.10
N HIS A 410 -10.10 5.08 17.34
CA HIS A 410 -9.06 6.00 16.86
C HIS A 410 -9.32 6.51 15.45
N GLY A 411 -10.42 6.10 14.81
CA GLY A 411 -10.84 6.59 13.50
C GLY A 411 -12.34 6.89 13.52
N VAL A 412 -13.11 6.19 12.69
CA VAL A 412 -14.51 6.53 12.36
C VAL A 412 -15.40 6.68 13.61
N SER A 413 -15.32 5.78 14.58
CA SER A 413 -16.18 5.86 15.78
C SER A 413 -15.78 7.01 16.71
N GLY A 414 -14.48 7.29 16.84
CA GLY A 414 -13.97 8.35 17.71
C GLY A 414 -14.11 9.77 17.14
N THR A 415 -14.24 9.89 15.82
CA THR A 415 -14.42 11.17 15.12
C THR A 415 -15.89 11.51 14.86
N LYS A 416 -16.85 10.67 15.28
CA LYS A 416 -18.28 11.00 15.21
C LYS A 416 -18.58 12.34 15.88
N HIS A 417 -19.48 13.12 15.28
CA HIS A 417 -19.83 14.44 15.80
C HIS A 417 -20.56 14.38 17.16
N SER A 418 -21.46 13.41 17.35
CA SER A 418 -22.18 13.28 18.62
C SER A 418 -21.25 12.90 19.77
N ILE A 419 -21.38 13.62 20.89
CA ILE A 419 -20.64 13.36 22.12
C ILE A 419 -21.21 12.11 22.79
N LEU A 420 -22.54 12.00 22.82
CA LEU A 420 -23.23 10.84 23.37
C LEU A 420 -22.84 9.57 22.61
N ALA A 421 -22.81 9.60 21.28
CA ALA A 421 -22.38 8.47 20.47
C ALA A 421 -20.93 8.04 20.76
N ARG A 422 -19.99 9.00 20.87
CA ARG A 422 -18.59 8.71 21.23
C ARG A 422 -18.46 8.13 22.63
N SER A 423 -19.12 8.76 23.61
CA SER A 423 -19.04 8.37 25.02
C SER A 423 -19.69 7.01 25.31
N ALA A 424 -20.73 6.64 24.56
CA ALA A 424 -21.40 5.35 24.68
C ALA A 424 -20.60 4.20 24.04
N PHE A 425 -19.70 4.50 23.08
CA PHE A 425 -18.87 3.50 22.42
C PHE A 425 -17.67 3.09 23.28
N GLU A 426 -16.74 4.02 23.56
CA GLU A 426 -15.56 3.77 24.42
C GLU A 426 -15.04 5.09 25.05
N VAL A 427 -14.24 4.99 26.12
CA VAL A 427 -13.54 6.12 26.78
C VAL A 427 -14.49 7.26 27.23
N SER A 428 -15.60 6.90 27.87
CA SER A 428 -16.71 7.80 28.20
C SER A 428 -16.30 9.06 28.96
N VAL A 429 -15.51 8.91 30.03
CA VAL A 429 -15.13 10.03 30.92
C VAL A 429 -14.34 11.10 30.17
N ASN A 430 -13.36 10.70 29.35
CA ASN A 430 -12.53 11.66 28.64
C ASN A 430 -13.33 12.43 27.57
N HIS A 431 -14.25 11.76 26.87
CA HIS A 431 -15.10 12.42 25.87
C HIS A 431 -16.03 13.45 26.52
N LEU A 432 -16.68 13.11 27.64
CA LEU A 432 -17.59 14.02 28.35
C LEU A 432 -16.84 15.21 28.97
N LEU A 433 -15.70 14.97 29.62
CA LEU A 433 -14.90 16.06 30.22
C LEU A 433 -14.39 17.01 29.14
N ARG A 434 -13.84 16.48 28.04
CA ARG A 434 -13.33 17.30 26.94
C ARG A 434 -14.45 18.10 26.28
N ALA A 435 -15.60 17.49 26.05
CA ALA A 435 -16.78 18.19 25.52
C ALA A 435 -17.25 19.30 26.47
N GLY A 436 -17.23 19.06 27.78
CA GLY A 436 -17.56 20.04 28.81
C GLY A 436 -16.60 21.24 28.83
N VAL A 437 -15.29 21.00 28.69
CA VAL A 437 -14.28 22.07 28.63
C VAL A 437 -14.41 22.90 27.34
N ILE A 438 -14.70 22.25 26.21
CA ILE A 438 -14.85 22.93 24.90
C ILE A 438 -16.21 23.64 24.79
N GLY A 439 -17.22 23.20 25.55
CA GLY A 439 -18.61 23.65 25.38
C GLY A 439 -19.27 23.06 24.13
N GLU A 440 -18.90 21.82 23.77
CA GLU A 440 -19.44 21.12 22.61
C GLU A 440 -20.93 20.78 22.79
N ARG A 441 -21.74 20.90 21.72
CA ARG A 441 -23.19 20.65 21.75
C ARG A 441 -23.56 19.44 20.91
N ASP A 442 -24.42 18.59 21.45
CA ASP A 442 -24.95 17.43 20.75
C ASP A 442 -26.27 17.78 20.03
N HIS A 443 -26.40 17.36 18.78
CA HIS A 443 -27.55 17.67 17.92
C HIS A 443 -28.50 16.49 17.74
N LEU A 444 -28.23 15.36 18.40
CA LEU A 444 -29.09 14.18 18.45
C LEU A 444 -29.50 13.64 17.05
N ARG A 445 -28.58 13.60 16.08
CA ARG A 445 -28.91 13.20 14.70
C ARG A 445 -28.74 11.71 14.42
N GLY A 446 -27.83 11.07 15.14
CA GLY A 446 -27.50 9.67 15.00
C GLY A 446 -28.46 8.74 15.72
N VAL A 447 -28.18 7.45 15.64
CA VAL A 447 -29.03 6.40 16.20
C VAL A 447 -28.81 6.27 17.71
N THR A 448 -27.54 6.28 18.15
CA THR A 448 -27.15 5.98 19.53
C THR A 448 -27.65 7.04 20.51
N GLU A 449 -27.42 8.31 20.20
CA GLU A 449 -27.94 9.46 20.96
C GLU A 449 -29.48 9.45 21.12
N ASN A 450 -30.23 9.16 20.05
CA ASN A 450 -31.69 9.15 20.09
C ASN A 450 -32.22 8.01 20.98
N ILE A 451 -31.59 6.83 20.91
CA ILE A 451 -31.93 5.71 21.81
C ILE A 451 -31.64 6.08 23.27
N ILE A 452 -30.52 6.73 23.56
CA ILE A 452 -30.16 7.14 24.94
C ILE A 452 -31.18 8.13 25.51
N VAL A 453 -31.63 9.09 24.71
CA VAL A 453 -32.60 10.13 25.14
C VAL A 453 -34.05 9.62 25.10
N GLY A 454 -34.31 8.49 24.45
CA GLY A 454 -35.65 7.90 24.32
C GLY A 454 -36.48 8.46 23.15
N GLN A 455 -35.82 9.05 22.15
CA GLN A 455 -36.46 9.53 20.92
C GLN A 455 -36.49 8.43 19.84
N PRO A 456 -37.51 8.41 18.95
CA PRO A 456 -37.52 7.50 17.83
C PRO A 456 -36.33 7.78 16.90
N VAL A 457 -35.71 6.72 16.38
CA VAL A 457 -34.56 6.83 15.49
C VAL A 457 -35.01 7.21 14.07
N ALA A 458 -34.23 8.05 13.39
CA ALA A 458 -34.46 8.45 12.00
C ALA A 458 -34.01 7.36 10.99
N LEU A 459 -34.36 6.09 11.24
CA LEU A 459 -34.11 4.95 10.35
C LEU A 459 -35.37 4.09 10.23
N GLY A 460 -35.55 3.43 9.09
CA GLY A 460 -36.73 2.62 8.82
C GLY A 460 -38.03 3.43 8.95
N THR A 461 -38.98 2.93 9.73
CA THR A 461 -40.30 3.54 9.92
C THR A 461 -40.24 4.93 10.58
N GLY A 462 -39.20 5.23 11.35
CA GLY A 462 -39.04 6.54 11.98
C GLY A 462 -38.63 7.67 11.03
N SER A 463 -38.39 7.37 9.74
CA SER A 463 -38.11 8.38 8.70
C SER A 463 -39.33 8.75 7.86
N VAL A 464 -40.47 8.08 8.07
CA VAL A 464 -41.69 8.31 7.27
C VAL A 464 -42.61 9.27 8.01
N ASP A 465 -42.85 10.43 7.41
CA ASP A 465 -43.86 11.37 7.88
C ASP A 465 -45.20 11.10 7.19
N LEU A 466 -46.26 10.97 7.98
CA LEU A 466 -47.62 10.79 7.49
C LEU A 466 -48.38 12.12 7.54
N PHE A 467 -48.98 12.49 6.41
CA PHE A 467 -49.88 13.62 6.31
C PHE A 467 -51.26 13.13 5.93
N TYR A 468 -52.25 13.43 6.76
CA TYR A 468 -53.66 13.06 6.53
C TYR A 468 -54.52 14.32 6.54
N ILE A 469 -55.29 14.51 5.47
CA ILE A 469 -56.30 15.56 5.38
C ILE A 469 -57.64 14.89 5.68
N PRO A 470 -58.29 15.16 6.83
CA PRO A 470 -59.62 14.64 7.09
C PRO A 470 -60.63 15.28 6.13
N GLU A 471 -61.53 14.47 5.56
CA GLU A 471 -62.71 15.00 4.87
C GLU A 471 -63.66 15.54 5.94
N GLU A 472 -63.99 16.83 5.87
CA GLU A 472 -65.09 17.40 6.65
C GLU A 472 -66.38 16.72 6.17
N ALA A 473 -66.98 15.90 7.04
CA ALA A 473 -68.30 15.36 6.76
C ALA A 473 -69.30 16.53 6.81
N ASP A 474 -69.86 16.90 5.66
CA ASP A 474 -70.99 17.82 5.56
C ASP A 474 -72.11 17.32 6.51
N ALA A 475 -72.30 18.03 7.62
CA ALA A 475 -73.22 17.70 8.71
C ALA A 475 -74.67 18.11 8.41
#